data_AF-A0A7C3QCQ1-F1
#
_entry.id   AF-A0A7C3QCQ1-F1
#
_cell.length_a   1.000
_cell.length_b   1.000
_cell.length_c   1.000
_cell.angle_alpha   90.00
_cell.angle_beta   90.00
_cell.angle_gamma   90.00
#
_symmetry.space_group_name_H-M   'P 1'
#
loop_
_entity.id
_entity.type
_entity.pdbx_description
1 polymer ?
#
loop_
_entity_poly.entity_id
_entity_poly.type
_entity_poly.pdbx_seq_one_letter_code
_entity_poly.pdbx_strand_id
1 'polypeptide(L)'
;MNKRKIYYIKNSAQSKFIFRFTSISIIGGILALTAFNYLAYKKIDSVLYSMRMPRISPSNLLWTEMLYSNLFVIFFTLIVFFILVRGLYNKIHGPLKKLDNDIKRMSSGDFDKNIALRHKDEFLDFAEELNAMSQELNNRFKAMREAGAEIERAAEMLDGAKERDEQLAKIKKECAELSKIVKSFKV
;
A
#
# COMPACT_ATOMS: atom_id res chain seq x y z
N MET A 1 -22.53 24.86 -5.77
CA MET A 1 -22.15 23.56 -6.37
C MET A 1 -20.64 23.53 -6.60
N ASN A 2 -19.90 22.84 -5.73
CA ASN A 2 -18.44 22.88 -5.72
C ASN A 2 -17.88 21.85 -6.72
N LYS A 3 -17.44 22.30 -7.91
CA LYS A 3 -16.81 21.44 -8.94
C LYS A 3 -15.43 20.99 -8.45
N ARG A 4 -15.30 19.71 -8.08
CA ARG A 4 -13.99 19.10 -7.79
C ARG A 4 -13.16 19.03 -9.08
N LYS A 5 -12.10 19.82 -9.16
CA LYS A 5 -11.11 19.78 -10.24
C LYS A 5 -10.43 18.40 -10.26
N ILE A 6 -10.47 17.74 -11.41
CA ILE A 6 -9.89 16.41 -11.62
C ILE A 6 -8.38 16.61 -11.78
N TYR A 7 -7.62 16.37 -10.72
CA TYR A 7 -6.17 16.33 -10.79
C TYR A 7 -5.74 15.03 -11.49
N TYR A 8 -5.33 15.14 -12.75
CA TYR A 8 -4.49 14.13 -13.38
C TYR A 8 -3.13 14.16 -12.70
N ILE A 9 -3.00 13.40 -11.60
CA ILE A 9 -1.72 13.18 -10.94
C ILE A 9 -0.91 12.28 -11.89
N LYS A 10 -0.03 12.88 -12.69
CA LYS A 10 0.97 12.13 -13.47
C LYS A 10 2.00 11.56 -12.50
N ASN A 11 1.64 10.48 -11.80
CA ASN A 11 2.58 9.71 -11.00
C ASN A 11 3.13 8.58 -11.89
N SER A 12 4.45 8.54 -12.08
CA SER A 12 5.11 7.51 -12.89
C SER A 12 4.83 6.10 -12.37
N ALA A 13 4.57 5.96 -11.06
CA ALA A 13 4.13 4.71 -10.44
C ALA A 13 2.70 4.32 -10.85
N GLN A 14 1.78 5.28 -10.95
CA GLN A 14 0.39 5.04 -11.39
C GLN A 14 0.37 4.50 -12.80
N SER A 15 1.10 5.13 -13.72
CA SER A 15 1.15 4.69 -15.12
C SER A 15 1.77 3.30 -15.26
N LYS A 16 2.80 2.97 -14.48
CA LYS A 16 3.45 1.66 -14.53
C LYS A 16 2.55 0.54 -13.98
N PHE A 17 1.88 0.76 -12.86
CA PHE A 17 0.97 -0.24 -12.28
C PHE A 17 -0.24 -0.47 -13.17
N ILE A 18 -0.89 0.61 -13.60
CA ILE A 18 -2.03 0.54 -14.51
C ILE A 18 -1.62 -0.16 -15.81
N PHE A 19 -0.50 0.22 -16.42
CA PHE A 19 -0.06 -0.40 -17.67
C PHE A 19 0.17 -1.92 -17.51
N ARG A 20 0.90 -2.36 -16.48
CA ARG A 20 1.14 -3.79 -16.24
C ARG A 20 -0.15 -4.58 -16.02
N PHE A 21 -1.06 -4.05 -15.20
CA PHE A 21 -2.33 -4.71 -14.88
C PHE A 21 -3.28 -4.74 -16.09
N THR A 22 -3.34 -3.66 -16.86
CA THR A 22 -4.08 -3.59 -18.13
C THR A 22 -3.52 -4.56 -19.16
N SER A 23 -2.19 -4.67 -19.31
CA SER A 23 -1.57 -5.60 -20.25
C SER A 23 -1.94 -7.06 -19.94
N ILE A 24 -1.86 -7.46 -18.66
CA ILE A 24 -2.26 -8.82 -18.23
C ILE A 24 -3.74 -9.07 -18.52
N SER A 25 -4.61 -8.08 -18.27
CA SER A 25 -6.05 -8.21 -18.48
C SER A 25 -6.43 -8.26 -19.95
N ILE A 26 -5.72 -7.53 -20.82
CA ILE A 26 -5.88 -7.62 -22.28
C ILE A 26 -5.49 -9.04 -22.75
N ILE A 27 -4.35 -9.57 -22.31
CA ILE A 27 -3.90 -10.91 -22.69
C ILE A 27 -4.92 -11.96 -22.24
N GLY A 28 -5.40 -11.89 -20.98
CA GLY A 28 -6.44 -12.77 -20.46
C GLY A 28 -7.75 -12.66 -21.25
N GLY A 29 -8.16 -11.43 -21.61
CA GLY A 29 -9.34 -11.19 -22.44
C GLY A 29 -9.22 -11.80 -23.84
N ILE A 30 -8.07 -11.64 -24.51
CA ILE A 30 -7.80 -12.23 -25.82
C ILE A 30 -7.86 -13.76 -25.75
N LEU A 31 -7.23 -14.36 -24.74
CA LEU A 31 -7.29 -15.81 -24.51
C LEU A 31 -8.72 -16.31 -24.28
N ALA A 32 -9.49 -15.62 -23.44
CA ALA A 32 -10.87 -15.97 -23.15
C ALA A 32 -11.76 -15.87 -24.40
N LEU A 33 -11.64 -14.79 -25.18
CA LEU A 33 -12.39 -14.62 -26.43
C LEU A 33 -12.00 -15.69 -27.44
N THR A 34 -10.72 -16.01 -27.57
CA THR A 34 -10.23 -17.04 -28.50
C THR A 34 -10.78 -18.41 -28.12
N ALA A 35 -10.71 -18.78 -26.85
CA ALA A 35 -11.26 -20.03 -26.34
C ALA A 35 -12.79 -20.11 -26.51
N PHE A 36 -13.51 -19.02 -26.22
CA PHE A 36 -14.95 -18.93 -26.41
C PHE A 36 -15.35 -19.13 -27.88
N ASN A 37 -14.70 -18.40 -28.81
CA ASN A 37 -14.97 -18.54 -30.24
C ASN A 37 -14.66 -19.97 -30.70
N TYR A 38 -13.55 -20.57 -30.28
CA TYR A 38 -13.19 -21.96 -30.62
C TYR A 38 -14.26 -22.97 -30.16
N LEU A 39 -14.72 -22.86 -28.90
CA LEU A 39 -15.78 -23.73 -28.37
C LEU A 39 -17.12 -23.51 -29.08
N ALA A 40 -17.47 -22.26 -29.39
CA ALA A 40 -18.67 -21.90 -30.12
C ALA A 40 -18.67 -22.53 -31.52
N TYR A 41 -17.57 -22.41 -32.26
CA TYR A 41 -17.41 -23.06 -33.58
C TYR A 41 -17.59 -24.57 -33.48
N LYS A 42 -16.92 -25.23 -32.52
CA LYS A 42 -17.02 -26.68 -32.32
C LYS A 42 -18.46 -27.12 -32.00
N LYS A 43 -19.18 -26.35 -31.19
CA LYS A 43 -20.57 -26.65 -30.80
C LYS A 43 -21.54 -26.47 -31.97
N ILE A 44 -21.39 -25.39 -32.74
CA ILE A 44 -22.22 -25.10 -33.92
C ILE A 44 -22.06 -26.20 -34.98
N ASP A 45 -20.82 -26.60 -35.26
CA ASP A 45 -20.52 -27.68 -36.21
C ASP A 45 -21.15 -29.02 -35.79
N SER A 46 -21.03 -29.38 -34.51
CA SER A 46 -21.67 -30.57 -33.94
C SER A 46 -23.20 -30.55 -34.06
N VAL A 47 -23.83 -29.40 -33.84
CA VAL A 47 -25.29 -29.23 -33.93
C VAL A 47 -25.75 -29.30 -35.40
N LEU A 48 -25.07 -28.64 -36.33
CA LEU A 48 -25.36 -28.72 -37.76
C LEU A 48 -25.24 -30.15 -38.30
N TYR A 49 -24.21 -30.88 -37.87
CA TYR A 49 -24.04 -32.29 -38.21
C TYR A 49 -25.22 -33.14 -37.70
N SER A 50 -25.67 -32.91 -36.47
CA SER A 50 -26.82 -33.63 -35.88
C SER A 50 -28.15 -33.37 -36.61
N MET A 51 -28.31 -32.17 -37.20
CA MET A 51 -29.53 -31.77 -37.91
C MET A 51 -29.55 -32.19 -39.39
N ARG A 52 -28.53 -32.92 -39.87
CA ARG A 52 -28.40 -33.38 -41.28
C ARG A 52 -28.55 -32.28 -42.32
N MET A 53 -28.20 -31.03 -41.98
CA MET A 53 -28.22 -29.91 -42.92
C MET A 53 -27.04 -30.01 -43.89
N PRO A 54 -27.15 -29.55 -45.15
CA PRO A 54 -26.01 -29.45 -46.08
C PRO A 54 -24.88 -28.65 -45.43
N ARG A 55 -23.62 -28.95 -45.79
CA ARG A 55 -22.43 -28.24 -45.29
C ARG A 55 -22.45 -26.76 -45.73
N ILE A 56 -23.26 -25.94 -45.07
CA ILE A 56 -23.10 -24.49 -45.09
C ILE A 56 -21.97 -24.22 -44.10
N SER A 57 -20.85 -23.68 -44.59
CA SER A 57 -19.76 -23.31 -43.70
C SER A 57 -20.28 -22.26 -42.70
N PRO A 58 -20.32 -22.56 -41.38
CA PRO A 58 -20.78 -21.60 -40.38
C PRO A 58 -19.93 -20.32 -40.40
N SER A 59 -18.69 -20.43 -40.90
CA SER A 59 -17.70 -19.37 -40.99
C SER A 59 -18.15 -18.15 -41.77
N ASN A 60 -19.02 -18.28 -42.78
CA ASN A 60 -19.40 -17.14 -43.64
C ASN A 60 -20.74 -16.53 -43.24
N LEU A 61 -21.58 -17.28 -42.52
CA LEU A 61 -22.93 -16.84 -42.17
C LEU A 61 -22.97 -16.02 -40.87
N LEU A 62 -22.09 -16.34 -39.90
CA LEU A 62 -22.12 -15.73 -38.57
C LEU A 62 -20.92 -14.85 -38.25
N TRP A 63 -19.98 -14.65 -39.18
CA TRP A 63 -18.74 -13.92 -38.90
C TRP A 63 -18.98 -12.48 -38.47
N THR A 64 -19.93 -11.80 -39.12
CA THR A 64 -20.32 -10.42 -38.80
C THR A 64 -20.95 -10.34 -37.40
N GLU A 65 -21.86 -11.26 -37.07
CA GLU A 65 -22.53 -11.32 -35.76
C GLU A 65 -21.54 -11.63 -34.63
N MET A 66 -20.61 -12.57 -34.87
CA MET A 66 -19.53 -12.87 -33.93
C MET A 66 -18.61 -11.66 -33.76
N LEU A 67 -18.29 -10.93 -34.83
CA LEU A 67 -17.45 -9.74 -34.75
C LEU A 67 -18.09 -8.64 -33.90
N TYR A 68 -19.37 -8.32 -34.13
CA TYR A 68 -20.09 -7.33 -33.33
C TYR A 68 -20.22 -7.74 -31.86
N SER A 69 -20.54 -9.00 -31.59
CA SER A 69 -20.63 -9.52 -30.23
C SER A 69 -19.30 -9.43 -29.49
N ASN A 70 -18.20 -9.86 -30.12
CA ASN A 70 -16.85 -9.75 -29.53
C ASN A 70 -16.46 -8.27 -29.30
N LEU A 71 -16.74 -7.39 -30.25
CA LEU A 71 -16.42 -5.96 -30.11
C LEU A 71 -17.19 -5.30 -28.96
N PHE A 72 -18.47 -5.66 -28.79
CA PHE A 72 -19.29 -5.22 -27.67
C PHE A 72 -18.74 -5.70 -26.34
N VAL A 73 -18.36 -6.98 -26.24
CA VAL A 73 -17.77 -7.56 -25.03
C VAL A 73 -16.44 -6.88 -24.69
N ILE A 74 -15.57 -6.64 -25.67
CA ILE A 74 -14.29 -5.94 -25.46
C ILE A 74 -14.55 -4.52 -24.94
N PHE A 75 -15.43 -3.77 -25.59
CA PHE A 75 -15.76 -2.40 -25.19
C PHE A 75 -16.30 -2.35 -23.75
N PHE A 76 -17.25 -3.21 -23.42
CA PHE A 76 -17.83 -3.26 -22.08
C PHE A 76 -16.79 -3.67 -21.02
N THR A 77 -15.95 -4.66 -21.33
CA THR A 77 -14.87 -5.12 -20.44
C THR A 77 -13.89 -3.99 -20.16
N LEU A 78 -13.47 -3.23 -21.17
CA LEU A 78 -12.57 -2.09 -21.01
C LEU A 78 -13.17 -1.01 -20.11
N ILE A 79 -14.47 -0.71 -20.25
CA ILE A 79 -15.17 0.26 -19.39
C ILE A 79 -15.17 -0.20 -17.93
N VAL A 80 -15.63 -1.43 -17.67
CA VAL A 80 -15.69 -1.99 -16.32
C VAL A 80 -14.31 -2.01 -15.69
N PHE A 81 -13.32 -2.44 -16.46
CA PHE A 81 -11.93 -2.49 -16.01
C PHE A 81 -11.37 -1.11 -15.66
N PHE A 82 -11.62 -0.11 -16.51
CA PHE A 82 -11.21 1.27 -16.25
C PHE A 82 -11.80 1.81 -14.94
N ILE A 83 -13.08 1.54 -14.69
CA ILE A 83 -13.77 1.95 -13.46
C ILE A 83 -13.15 1.25 -12.23
N LEU A 84 -12.95 -0.06 -12.29
CA LEU A 84 -12.38 -0.84 -11.20
C LEU A 84 -10.96 -0.39 -10.84
N VAL A 85 -10.09 -0.28 -11.84
CA VAL A 85 -8.68 0.13 -11.64
C VAL A 85 -8.60 1.54 -11.07
N ARG A 86 -9.42 2.46 -11.57
CA ARG A 86 -9.48 3.83 -11.04
C ARG A 86 -9.94 3.84 -9.58
N GLY A 87 -10.93 3.03 -9.23
CA GLY A 87 -11.42 2.88 -7.86
C GLY A 87 -10.34 2.34 -6.92
N LEU A 88 -9.68 1.25 -7.33
CA LEU A 88 -8.64 0.60 -6.56
C LEU A 88 -7.43 1.52 -6.31
N TYR A 89 -6.98 2.23 -7.34
CA TYR A 89 -5.86 3.17 -7.22
C TYR A 89 -6.14 4.26 -6.18
N ASN A 90 -7.33 4.86 -6.21
CA ASN A 90 -7.69 5.93 -5.28
C ASN A 90 -7.78 5.42 -3.83
N LYS A 91 -8.24 4.18 -3.62
CA LYS A 91 -8.30 3.55 -2.30
C LYS A 91 -6.90 3.27 -1.73
N ILE A 92 -5.95 2.88 -2.56
CA ILE A 92 -4.60 2.50 -2.11
C ILE A 92 -3.66 3.70 -2.00
N HIS A 93 -3.62 4.56 -3.03
CA HIS A 93 -2.60 5.59 -3.14
C HIS A 93 -2.68 6.66 -2.04
N GLY A 94 -3.90 7.06 -1.66
CA GLY A 94 -4.10 8.09 -0.63
C GLY A 94 -3.52 7.67 0.73
N PRO A 95 -3.97 6.53 1.30
CA PRO A 95 -3.45 6.01 2.56
C PRO A 95 -1.95 5.72 2.52
N LEU A 96 -1.46 5.14 1.43
CA LEU A 96 -0.03 4.81 1.29
C LEU A 96 0.85 6.08 1.26
N LYS A 97 0.41 7.14 0.58
CA LYS A 97 1.13 8.42 0.57
C LYS A 97 1.12 9.08 1.95
N LYS A 98 0.03 8.92 2.72
CA LYS A 98 -0.04 9.42 4.09
C LYS A 98 0.95 8.67 4.99
N LEU A 99 0.99 7.33 4.89
CA LEU A 99 1.97 6.51 5.58
C LEU A 99 3.41 6.92 5.25
N ASP A 100 3.76 7.08 3.97
CA ASP A 100 5.11 7.53 3.56
C ASP A 100 5.51 8.87 4.20
N ASN A 101 4.59 9.84 4.22
CA ASN A 101 4.85 11.14 4.84
C ASN A 101 5.02 11.03 6.37
N ASP A 102 4.18 10.24 7.03
CA ASP A 102 4.27 10.07 8.48
C ASP A 102 5.52 9.29 8.90
N ILE A 103 5.91 8.26 8.14
CA ILE A 103 7.17 7.52 8.36
C ILE A 103 8.38 8.44 8.17
N LYS A 104 8.38 9.30 7.14
CA LYS A 104 9.43 10.32 6.96
C LYS A 104 9.53 11.27 8.14
N ARG A 105 8.39 11.70 8.68
CA ARG A 105 8.35 12.53 9.89
C ARG A 105 8.92 11.81 11.10
N MET A 106 8.54 10.55 11.32
CA MET A 106 9.14 9.71 12.38
C MET A 106 10.65 9.53 12.18
N SER A 107 11.11 9.39 10.94
CA SER A 107 12.55 9.28 10.63
C SER A 107 13.34 10.55 10.97
N SER A 108 12.69 11.72 11.00
CA SER A 108 13.28 12.97 11.48
C SER A 108 13.27 13.12 13.01
N GLY A 109 12.78 12.12 13.76
CA GLY A 109 12.73 12.11 15.22
C GLY A 109 11.45 12.70 15.83
N ASP A 110 10.44 13.05 15.01
CA ASP A 110 9.13 13.48 15.49
C ASP A 110 8.20 12.27 15.65
N PHE A 111 8.13 11.76 16.88
CA PHE A 111 7.24 10.66 17.29
C PHE A 111 5.97 11.14 18.01
N ASP A 112 5.70 12.44 18.06
CA ASP A 112 4.66 13.01 18.92
C ASP A 112 3.25 12.93 18.33
N LYS A 113 3.14 12.62 17.03
CA LYS A 113 1.84 12.45 16.37
C LYS A 113 1.68 11.05 15.82
N ASN A 114 0.46 10.54 15.98
CA ASN A 114 0.05 9.25 15.45
C ASN A 114 -0.34 9.33 13.97
N ILE A 115 -0.08 8.24 13.27
CA ILE A 115 -0.61 7.93 11.94
C ILE A 115 -2.10 7.68 12.08
N ALA A 116 -2.92 8.49 11.41
CA ALA A 116 -4.38 8.35 11.43
C ALA A 116 -4.91 8.04 10.03
N LEU A 117 -5.31 6.80 9.77
CA LEU A 117 -5.99 6.41 8.53
C LEU A 117 -7.51 6.37 8.74
N ARG A 118 -8.29 6.37 7.65
CA ARG A 118 -9.74 6.20 7.76
C ARG A 118 -10.03 4.74 8.09
N HIS A 119 -11.11 4.49 8.81
CA HIS A 119 -11.49 3.13 9.23
C HIS A 119 -11.67 2.12 8.07
N LYS A 120 -11.97 2.61 6.85
CA LYS A 120 -12.13 1.77 5.65
C LYS A 120 -10.89 1.72 4.76
N ASP A 121 -9.77 2.26 5.21
CA ASP A 121 -8.52 2.21 4.45
C ASP A 121 -7.84 0.85 4.69
N GLU A 122 -7.31 0.25 3.62
CA GLU A 122 -6.75 -1.12 3.63
C GLU A 122 -5.52 -1.31 4.53
N PHE A 123 -4.93 -0.22 5.06
CA PHE A 123 -3.69 -0.23 5.83
C PHE A 123 -3.88 0.22 7.28
N LEU A 124 -5.12 0.17 7.80
CA LEU A 124 -5.43 0.61 9.15
C LEU A 124 -4.60 -0.15 10.20
N ASP A 125 -4.60 -1.48 10.14
CA ASP A 125 -3.86 -2.35 11.07
C ASP A 125 -2.36 -2.03 11.05
N PHE A 126 -1.80 -1.76 9.86
CA PHE A 126 -0.40 -1.37 9.72
C PHE A 126 -0.11 0.02 10.33
N ALA A 127 -1.04 0.96 10.22
CA ALA A 127 -0.93 2.25 10.90
C ALA A 127 -0.98 2.09 12.43
N GLU A 128 -1.79 1.16 12.95
CA GLU A 128 -1.86 0.85 14.38
C GLU A 128 -0.55 0.24 14.90
N GLU A 129 0.02 -0.72 14.18
CA GLU A 129 1.33 -1.30 14.50
C GLU A 129 2.46 -0.26 14.48
N LEU A 130 2.47 0.63 13.47
CA LEU A 130 3.45 1.72 13.40
C LEU A 130 3.27 2.74 14.53
N ASN A 131 2.04 3.00 14.95
CA ASN A 131 1.77 3.86 16.10
C ASN A 131 2.29 3.24 17.40
N ALA A 132 2.06 1.94 17.61
CA ALA A 132 2.60 1.22 18.77
C ALA A 132 4.14 1.28 18.79
N MET A 133 4.78 1.09 17.64
CA MET A 133 6.23 1.26 17.49
C MET A 133 6.67 2.70 17.79
N SER A 134 5.97 3.71 17.24
CA SER A 134 6.26 5.13 17.48
C SER A 134 6.20 5.47 18.96
N GLN A 135 5.19 4.96 19.66
CA GLN A 135 4.99 5.19 21.08
C GLN A 135 6.11 4.54 21.91
N GLU A 136 6.49 3.30 21.60
CA GLU A 136 7.58 2.61 22.27
C GLU A 136 8.92 3.33 22.07
N LEU A 137 9.21 3.80 20.85
CA LEU A 137 10.40 4.60 20.56
C LEU A 137 10.38 5.92 21.33
N ASN A 138 9.25 6.64 21.33
CA ASN A 138 9.10 7.90 22.07
C ASN A 138 9.35 7.71 23.57
N ASN A 139 8.81 6.65 24.17
CA ASN A 139 9.01 6.33 25.58
C ASN A 139 10.49 6.07 25.90
N ARG A 140 11.20 5.31 25.05
CA ARG A 140 12.63 5.07 25.21
C ARG A 140 13.46 6.34 25.07
N PHE A 141 13.14 7.20 24.11
CA PHE A 141 13.81 8.49 23.94
C PHE A 141 13.57 9.44 25.12
N LYS A 142 12.35 9.47 25.67
CA LYS A 142 12.04 10.23 26.90
C LYS A 142 12.87 9.74 28.09
N ALA A 143 12.91 8.43 28.31
CA ALA A 143 13.72 7.85 29.38
C ALA A 143 15.22 8.16 29.22
N MET A 144 15.76 8.10 28.00
CA MET A 144 17.15 8.49 27.74
C MET A 144 17.39 9.98 28.02
N ARG A 145 16.47 10.86 27.63
CA ARG A 145 16.57 12.30 27.88
C ARG A 145 16.50 12.62 29.37
N GLU A 146 15.61 11.96 30.11
CA GLU A 146 15.47 12.13 31.56
C GLU A 146 16.74 11.70 32.30
N ALA A 147 17.29 10.52 31.98
CA ALA A 147 18.53 10.03 32.57
C ALA A 147 19.72 10.95 32.23
N GLY A 148 19.80 11.45 31.00
CA GLY A 148 20.81 12.45 30.60
C GLY A 148 20.70 13.75 31.41
N ALA A 149 19.49 14.27 31.60
CA ALA A 149 19.25 15.49 32.38
C ALA A 149 19.53 15.31 33.88
N GLU A 150 19.37 14.10 34.44
CA GLU A 150 19.77 13.79 35.81
C GLU A 150 21.30 13.70 35.95
N ILE A 151 22.00 13.15 34.94
CA ILE A 151 23.47 13.12 34.90
C ILE A 151 24.03 14.54 34.84
N GLU A 152 23.49 15.40 33.96
CA GLU A 152 23.93 16.79 33.82
C GLU A 152 23.74 17.56 35.13
N ARG A 153 22.56 17.46 35.76
CA ARG A 153 22.29 18.08 37.07
C ARG A 153 23.22 17.57 38.17
N ALA A 154 23.49 16.27 38.22
CA ALA A 154 24.42 15.71 39.20
C ALA A 154 25.88 16.13 38.92
N ALA A 155 26.24 16.30 37.65
CA ALA A 155 27.57 16.78 37.27
C ALA A 155 27.79 18.26 37.64
N GLU A 156 26.79 19.11 37.48
CA GLU A 156 26.85 20.51 37.92
C GLU A 156 27.01 20.64 39.45
N MET A 157 26.35 19.76 40.21
CA MET A 157 26.45 19.74 41.68
C MET A 157 27.80 19.18 42.20
N LEU A 158 28.60 18.50 41.37
CA LEU A 158 29.93 18.00 41.74
C LEU A 158 30.96 19.13 41.94
N ASP A 159 30.75 20.30 41.34
CA ASP A 159 31.76 21.37 41.27
C ASP A 159 31.79 22.28 42.52
N GLY A 160 31.13 21.87 43.62
CA GLY A 160 31.19 22.59 44.90
C GLY A 160 30.75 21.81 46.15
N ALA A 161 30.46 20.51 46.05
CA ALA A 161 29.82 19.76 47.13
C ALA A 161 30.79 19.00 48.05
N LYS A 162 30.47 18.94 49.35
CA LYS A 162 31.10 18.02 50.33
C LYS A 162 30.72 16.55 50.08
N GLU A 163 29.63 16.31 49.37
CA GLU A 163 29.03 14.98 49.10
C GLU A 163 29.38 14.47 47.69
N ARG A 164 30.65 14.62 47.28
CA ARG A 164 31.13 14.17 45.96
C ARG A 164 30.87 12.69 45.70
N ASP A 165 31.05 11.83 46.71
CA ASP A 165 30.88 10.39 46.56
C ASP A 165 29.42 9.99 46.31
N GLU A 166 28.47 10.72 46.90
CA GLU A 166 27.02 10.49 46.72
C GLU A 166 26.56 10.91 45.32
N GLN A 167 27.03 12.07 44.86
CA GLN A 167 26.81 12.57 43.49
C GLN A 167 27.42 11.64 42.44
N LEU A 168 28.64 11.14 42.67
CA LEU A 168 29.30 10.15 41.82
C LEU A 168 28.54 8.82 41.76
N ALA A 169 27.99 8.36 42.88
CA ALA A 169 27.15 7.16 42.92
C ALA A 169 25.87 7.36 42.10
N LYS A 170 25.23 8.53 42.19
CA LYS A 170 24.05 8.88 41.39
C LYS A 170 24.35 8.89 39.89
N ILE A 171 25.44 9.54 39.47
CA ILE A 171 25.86 9.55 38.05
C ILE A 171 26.14 8.14 37.54
N LYS A 172 26.86 7.31 38.31
CA LYS A 172 27.13 5.91 37.93
C LYS A 172 25.84 5.12 37.74
N LYS A 173 24.84 5.33 38.60
CA LYS A 173 23.53 4.68 38.49
C LYS A 173 22.79 5.09 37.23
N GLU A 174 22.67 6.39 36.96
CA GLU A 174 21.97 6.88 35.76
C GLU A 174 22.69 6.49 34.46
N CYS A 175 24.03 6.49 34.46
CA CYS A 175 24.82 5.96 33.34
C CYS A 175 24.59 4.46 33.12
N ALA A 176 24.39 3.68 34.19
CA ALA A 176 24.07 2.25 34.07
C ALA A 176 22.66 2.04 33.47
N GLU A 177 21.68 2.84 33.87
CA GLU A 177 20.33 2.81 33.29
C GLU A 177 20.34 3.24 31.81
N LEU A 178 21.05 4.32 31.45
CA LEU A 178 21.27 4.68 30.04
C LEU A 178 21.93 3.55 29.26
N SER A 179 22.99 2.94 29.82
CA SER A 179 23.68 1.80 29.19
C SER A 179 22.72 0.63 28.96
N LYS A 180 21.81 0.36 29.90
CA LYS A 180 20.80 -0.69 29.78
C LYS A 180 19.78 -0.38 28.68
N ILE A 181 19.31 0.87 28.59
CA ILE A 181 18.40 1.31 27.52
C ILE A 181 19.09 1.17 26.16
N VAL A 182 20.33 1.65 26.02
CA VAL A 182 21.10 1.54 24.77
C VAL A 182 21.32 0.08 24.38
N LYS A 183 21.70 -0.78 25.32
CA LYS A 183 21.86 -2.24 25.09
C LYS A 183 20.55 -2.96 24.73
N SER A 184 19.40 -2.37 25.07
CA SER A 184 18.10 -2.93 24.67
C SER A 184 17.83 -2.79 23.17
N PHE A 185 18.50 -1.84 22.51
CA PHE A 185 18.52 -1.76 21.06
C PHE A 185 19.49 -2.83 20.53
N LYS A 186 19.02 -3.70 19.64
CA LYS A 186 19.86 -4.70 18.95
C LYS A 186 20.69 -4.02 17.84
N VAL A 187 21.50 -3.03 18.21
CA VAL A 187 22.42 -2.30 17.31
C VAL A 187 23.84 -2.77 17.58
#